data_AF-A0A7S0WGD0-F1
#
_entry.id   AF-A0A7S0WGD0-F1
#
_cell.length_a   1.000
_cell.length_b   1.000
_cell.length_c   1.000
_cell.angle_alpha   90.00
_cell.angle_beta   90.00
_cell.angle_gamma   90.00
#
_symmetry.space_group_name_H-M   'P 1'
#
loop_
_entity.id
_entity.type
_entity.pdbx_description
1 polymer ?
#
loop_
_entity_poly.entity_id
_entity_poly.type
_entity_poly.pdbx_seq_one_letter_code
_entity_poly.pdbx_strand_id
1 'polypeptide(L)'
;VVGKRQRRRGKRQKKEREKSGMSTFGSLFKVMTFGESHCAGVGCIVEGVPPRMQITEEDIQVQLDRRRPGQAGAGAISTGRNEADAVSILSGTEKGFTLGTPIGLFVRNKDMRPHDYGEMSQIPRPSHADFTYQMKYGFR
;
A
#
# COMPACT_ATOMS: atom_id res chain seq x y z
N VAL A 1 46.51 31.09 21.10
CA VAL A 1 45.89 29.74 21.21
C VAL A 1 44.40 29.83 20.91
N VAL A 2 44.02 29.96 19.64
CA VAL A 2 42.62 30.08 19.21
C VAL A 2 42.43 29.12 18.04
N GLY A 3 42.00 27.89 18.33
CA GLY A 3 41.87 26.89 17.29
C GLY A 3 41.60 25.51 17.84
N LYS A 4 40.39 25.28 18.38
CA LYS A 4 39.91 23.92 18.70
C LYS A 4 38.40 23.81 19.04
N ARG A 5 37.53 24.73 18.62
CA ARG A 5 36.09 24.68 18.98
C ARG A 5 35.06 24.46 17.86
N GLN A 6 35.44 24.41 16.59
CA GLN A 6 34.45 24.26 15.50
C GLN A 6 34.39 22.90 14.79
N ARG A 7 35.26 21.93 15.13
CA ARG A 7 35.30 20.63 14.42
C ARG A 7 34.37 19.52 14.97
N ARG A 8 33.52 19.80 15.96
CA ARG A 8 32.63 18.77 16.56
C ARG A 8 31.15 18.81 16.13
N ARG A 9 30.70 19.84 15.38
CA ARG A 9 29.29 19.95 14.97
C ARG A 9 28.94 19.21 13.67
N GLY A 10 29.90 18.94 12.79
CA GLY A 10 29.64 18.33 11.48
C GLY A 10 29.47 16.80 11.44
N LYS A 11 29.70 16.09 12.55
CA LYS A 11 29.65 14.60 12.58
C LYS A 11 28.33 14.02 13.10
N ARG A 12 27.38 14.85 13.55
CA ARG A 12 26.09 14.39 14.10
C ARG A 12 24.92 14.35 13.10
N GLN A 13 25.03 15.02 11.95
CA GLN A 13 23.95 15.04 10.95
C GLN A 13 24.00 13.90 9.92
N LYS A 14 24.86 12.90 10.10
CA LYS A 14 25.03 11.80 9.12
C LYS A 14 24.37 10.48 9.55
N LYS A 15 23.47 10.49 10.52
CA LYS A 15 22.88 9.26 11.07
C LYS A 15 21.39 9.36 11.38
N GLU A 16 20.64 9.94 10.46
CA GLU A 16 19.16 9.93 10.47
C GLU A 16 18.67 10.05 9.02
N ARG A 17 19.20 9.22 8.12
CA ARG A 17 18.34 8.75 7.03
C ARG A 17 17.42 7.74 7.69
N GLU A 18 16.32 8.22 8.24
CA GLU A 18 15.17 7.38 8.56
C GLU A 18 15.00 6.42 7.38
N LYS A 19 15.11 5.12 7.65
CA LYS A 19 14.82 4.09 6.67
C LYS A 19 13.33 4.18 6.38
N SER A 20 12.95 5.00 5.40
CA SER A 20 11.60 4.99 4.83
C SER A 20 11.26 3.54 4.49
N GLY A 21 10.04 3.12 4.84
CA GLY A 21 9.57 1.77 4.54
C GLY A 21 9.72 1.46 3.05
N MET A 22 10.06 0.21 2.73
CA MET A 22 10.13 -0.25 1.34
C MET A 22 8.70 -0.56 0.88
N SER A 23 8.13 0.30 0.04
CA SER A 23 6.82 0.09 -0.59
C SER A 23 6.92 -0.42 -2.03
N THR A 24 8.15 -0.64 -2.52
CA THR A 24 8.44 -1.04 -3.89
C THR A 24 9.05 -2.45 -3.93
N PHE A 25 8.55 -3.27 -4.84
CA PHE A 25 9.07 -4.60 -5.16
C PHE A 25 9.51 -4.65 -6.63
N GLY A 26 10.63 -5.34 -6.90
CA GLY A 26 11.16 -5.54 -8.27
C GLY A 26 12.28 -4.58 -8.69
N SER A 27 12.79 -4.76 -9.91
CA SER A 27 13.94 -4.02 -10.46
C SER A 27 13.66 -3.41 -11.84
N LEU A 28 13.40 -4.25 -12.85
CA LEU A 28 12.98 -3.83 -14.19
C LEU A 28 11.46 -3.72 -14.26
N PHE A 29 10.76 -4.78 -13.86
CA PHE A 29 9.34 -4.76 -13.57
C PHE A 29 9.17 -4.38 -12.10
N LYS A 30 8.62 -3.19 -11.83
CA LYS A 30 8.54 -2.62 -10.48
C LYS A 30 7.09 -2.39 -10.10
N VAL A 31 6.74 -2.77 -8.87
CA VAL A 31 5.42 -2.55 -8.29
C VAL A 31 5.59 -1.74 -7.01
N MET A 32 4.95 -0.59 -6.93
CA MET A 32 4.86 0.20 -5.71
C MET A 32 3.43 0.20 -5.22
N THR A 33 3.19 -0.13 -3.95
CA THR A 33 1.84 -0.07 -3.36
C THR A 33 1.66 1.17 -2.49
N PHE A 34 0.41 1.63 -2.38
CA PHE A 34 0.02 2.73 -1.51
C PHE A 34 -1.37 2.53 -0.93
N GLY A 35 -1.67 3.28 0.13
CA GLY A 35 -2.98 3.34 0.76
C GLY A 35 -3.15 2.40 1.93
N GLU A 36 -4.02 2.83 2.84
CA GLU A 36 -4.39 2.13 4.06
C GLU A 36 -5.86 1.68 3.99
N SER A 37 -6.20 0.62 4.72
CA SER A 37 -7.56 0.06 4.76
C SER A 37 -8.62 1.01 5.31
N HIS A 38 -8.23 2.03 6.06
CA HIS A 38 -9.12 3.04 6.64
C HIS A 38 -9.11 4.37 5.88
N CYS A 39 -8.30 4.49 4.84
CA CYS A 39 -8.27 5.66 3.95
C CYS A 39 -9.31 5.50 2.82
N ALA A 40 -9.33 6.44 1.87
CA ALA A 40 -10.26 6.44 0.75
C ALA A 40 -10.14 5.21 -0.17
N GLY A 41 -8.98 4.56 -0.20
CA GLY A 41 -8.72 3.41 -1.04
C GLY A 41 -7.26 2.97 -0.96
N VAL A 42 -6.97 1.90 -1.67
CA VAL A 42 -5.63 1.35 -1.87
C VAL A 42 -5.29 1.32 -3.35
N GLY A 43 -4.02 1.25 -3.68
CA GLY A 43 -3.61 1.17 -5.08
C GLY A 43 -2.17 0.78 -5.26
N CYS A 44 -1.76 0.72 -6.52
CA CYS A 44 -0.38 0.48 -6.89
C CYS A 44 0.01 1.18 -8.19
N ILE A 45 1.30 1.33 -8.37
CA ILE A 45 1.94 1.78 -9.61
C ILE A 45 2.79 0.64 -10.12
N VAL A 46 2.59 0.25 -11.38
CA VAL A 46 3.35 -0.80 -12.05
C VAL A 46 4.18 -0.18 -13.17
N GLU A 47 5.50 -0.33 -13.09
CA GLU A 47 6.46 0.15 -14.09
C GLU A 47 7.15 -1.02 -14.81
N GLY A 48 7.70 -0.74 -15.99
CA GLY A 48 8.46 -1.73 -16.77
C GLY A 48 7.57 -2.65 -17.62
N VAL A 49 6.30 -2.29 -17.78
CA VAL A 49 5.35 -2.97 -18.66
C VAL A 49 5.64 -2.59 -20.11
N PRO A 50 5.94 -3.52 -21.03
CA PRO A 50 6.12 -3.19 -22.44
C PRO A 50 4.87 -2.53 -23.05
N PRO A 51 5.00 -1.64 -24.05
CA PRO A 51 3.86 -1.07 -24.76
C PRO A 51 3.16 -2.11 -25.65
N ARG A 52 1.91 -1.82 -26.02
CA ARG A 52 1.07 -2.60 -26.96
C ARG A 52 0.62 -3.97 -26.45
N MET A 53 0.66 -4.21 -25.14
CA MET A 53 -0.01 -5.37 -24.55
C MET A 53 -1.48 -5.04 -24.29
N GLN A 54 -2.37 -5.99 -24.59
CA GLN A 54 -3.78 -5.85 -24.27
C GLN A 54 -3.98 -6.00 -22.75
N ILE A 55 -4.67 -5.04 -22.15
CA ILE A 55 -5.08 -5.10 -20.75
C ILE A 55 -6.28 -4.18 -20.51
N THR A 56 -7.27 -4.69 -19.79
CA THR A 56 -8.42 -3.91 -19.29
C THR A 56 -8.64 -4.16 -17.80
N GLU A 57 -9.53 -3.38 -17.17
CA GLU A 57 -9.92 -3.63 -15.77
C GLU A 57 -10.46 -5.06 -15.57
N GLU A 58 -11.18 -5.62 -16.55
CA GLU A 58 -11.77 -6.96 -16.44
C GLU A 58 -10.72 -8.06 -16.29
N ASP A 59 -9.58 -7.92 -16.97
CA ASP A 59 -8.45 -8.86 -16.85
C ASP A 59 -7.91 -8.91 -15.42
N ILE A 60 -7.93 -7.75 -14.73
CA ILE A 60 -7.43 -7.59 -13.36
C ILE A 60 -8.52 -8.00 -12.35
N GLN A 61 -9.78 -7.69 -12.63
CA GLN A 61 -10.91 -7.92 -11.74
C GLN A 61 -11.07 -9.41 -11.40
N VAL A 62 -10.80 -10.31 -12.34
CA VAL A 62 -10.82 -11.77 -12.08
C VAL A 62 -9.87 -12.17 -10.94
N GLN A 63 -8.70 -11.54 -10.83
CA GLN A 63 -7.77 -11.83 -9.74
C GLN A 63 -8.22 -11.22 -8.42
N LEU A 64 -8.83 -10.04 -8.45
CA LEU A 64 -9.41 -9.43 -7.25
C LEU A 64 -10.58 -10.25 -6.74
N ASP A 65 -11.47 -10.70 -7.62
CA ASP A 65 -12.60 -11.55 -7.26
C ASP A 65 -12.15 -12.87 -6.63
N ARG A 66 -11.07 -13.48 -7.12
CA ARG A 66 -10.43 -14.67 -6.50
C ARG A 66 -9.87 -14.38 -5.11
N ARG A 67 -9.35 -13.16 -4.87
CA ARG A 67 -8.79 -12.74 -3.58
C ARG A 67 -9.89 -12.52 -2.53
N ARG A 68 -11.09 -12.10 -2.96
CA ARG A 68 -12.18 -11.72 -2.05
C ARG A 68 -12.57 -12.89 -1.13
N PRO A 69 -12.53 -12.69 0.20
CA PRO A 69 -12.92 -13.73 1.14
C PRO A 69 -14.45 -13.81 1.23
N GLY A 70 -15.03 -15.03 1.24
CA GLY A 70 -16.49 -15.23 1.29
C GLY A 70 -17.18 -15.39 -0.07
N GLN A 71 -16.46 -15.87 -1.10
CA GLN A 71 -17.12 -16.43 -2.29
C GLN A 71 -18.15 -17.49 -1.86
N ALA A 72 -19.29 -17.55 -2.56
CA ALA A 72 -20.53 -18.25 -2.16
C ALA A 72 -20.44 -19.78 -1.89
N GLY A 73 -19.24 -20.36 -1.80
CA GLY A 73 -18.98 -21.74 -1.36
C GLY A 73 -18.11 -21.88 -0.10
N ALA A 74 -17.44 -20.81 0.36
CA ALA A 74 -16.68 -20.80 1.61
C ALA A 74 -17.55 -20.22 2.72
N GLY A 75 -18.44 -21.07 3.27
CA GLY A 75 -19.49 -20.68 4.20
C GLY A 75 -18.99 -19.86 5.40
N ALA A 76 -19.85 -18.96 5.88
CA ALA A 76 -20.00 -18.38 7.23
C ALA A 76 -18.76 -18.04 8.10
N ILE A 77 -17.53 -18.12 7.59
CA ILE A 77 -16.26 -18.00 8.33
C ILE A 77 -15.51 -16.71 7.94
N SER A 78 -16.00 -15.97 6.93
CA SER A 78 -15.40 -14.73 6.45
C SER A 78 -16.04 -13.49 7.08
N THR A 79 -15.27 -12.41 7.19
CA THR A 79 -15.76 -11.09 7.63
C THR A 79 -16.93 -10.64 6.77
N GLY A 80 -18.00 -10.10 7.37
CA GLY A 80 -19.20 -9.63 6.66
C GLY A 80 -19.02 -8.37 5.80
N ARG A 81 -17.78 -7.96 5.47
CA ARG A 81 -17.48 -6.82 4.60
C ARG A 81 -17.65 -7.25 3.15
N ASN A 82 -18.57 -6.61 2.43
CA ASN A 82 -18.81 -6.87 1.01
C ASN A 82 -18.13 -5.79 0.17
N GLU A 83 -16.80 -5.67 0.33
CA GLU A 83 -15.99 -4.77 -0.50
C GLU A 83 -15.96 -5.32 -1.91
N ALA A 84 -16.53 -4.60 -2.87
CA ALA A 84 -16.62 -5.05 -4.27
C ALA A 84 -15.24 -5.19 -4.95
N ASP A 85 -14.16 -4.70 -4.32
CA ASP A 85 -12.80 -4.66 -4.86
C ASP A 85 -12.74 -4.25 -6.33
N ALA A 86 -13.53 -3.23 -6.71
CA ALA A 86 -13.58 -2.75 -8.07
C ALA A 86 -12.31 -1.96 -8.37
N VAL A 87 -11.53 -2.44 -9.34
CA VAL A 87 -10.32 -1.78 -9.81
C VAL A 87 -10.61 -0.73 -10.87
N SER A 88 -9.82 0.33 -10.89
CA SER A 88 -9.79 1.33 -11.95
C SER A 88 -8.36 1.53 -12.42
N ILE A 89 -8.14 1.53 -13.74
CA ILE A 89 -6.87 1.91 -14.34
C ILE A 89 -6.86 3.43 -14.49
N LEU A 90 -5.94 4.09 -13.79
CA LEU A 90 -5.82 5.56 -13.77
C LEU A 90 -4.85 6.10 -14.82
N SER A 91 -3.88 5.28 -15.26
CA SER A 91 -2.84 5.69 -16.21
C SER A 91 -2.19 4.48 -16.89
N GLY A 92 -1.36 4.75 -17.91
CA GLY A 92 -0.48 3.75 -18.51
C GLY A 92 -1.12 2.85 -19.55
N THR A 93 -2.41 3.05 -19.82
CA THR A 93 -3.16 2.39 -20.88
C THR A 93 -3.94 3.40 -21.72
N GLU A 94 -4.19 3.06 -22.98
CA GLU A 94 -5.08 3.79 -23.88
C GLU A 94 -5.71 2.78 -24.86
N LYS A 95 -7.02 2.89 -25.10
CA LYS A 95 -7.77 2.00 -26.02
C LYS A 95 -7.56 0.50 -25.75
N GLY A 96 -7.39 0.11 -24.48
CA GLY A 96 -7.15 -1.28 -24.07
C GLY A 96 -5.73 -1.78 -24.28
N PHE A 97 -4.77 -0.90 -24.59
CA PHE A 97 -3.37 -1.25 -24.77
C PHE A 97 -2.46 -0.49 -23.80
N THR A 98 -1.40 -1.14 -23.34
CA THR A 98 -0.35 -0.51 -22.53
C THR A 98 0.46 0.50 -23.36
N LEU A 99 0.85 1.60 -22.73
CA LEU A 99 1.64 2.66 -23.37
C LEU A 99 3.15 2.54 -23.15
N GLY A 100 3.59 1.65 -22.25
CA GLY A 100 4.98 1.59 -21.80
C GLY A 100 5.31 2.53 -20.64
N THR A 101 4.41 3.46 -20.34
CA THR A 101 4.47 4.34 -19.15
C THR A 101 3.91 3.63 -17.92
N PRO A 102 4.16 4.13 -16.69
CA PRO A 102 3.64 3.53 -15.47
C PRO A 102 2.11 3.37 -15.47
N ILE A 103 1.65 2.19 -15.08
CA ILE A 103 0.22 1.86 -14.94
C ILE A 103 -0.19 2.11 -13.49
N GLY A 104 -1.09 3.07 -13.28
CA GLY A 104 -1.69 3.35 -11.98
C GLY A 104 -2.98 2.55 -11.81
N LEU A 105 -3.08 1.80 -10.71
CA LEU A 105 -4.26 1.03 -10.34
C LEU A 105 -4.82 1.53 -9.01
N PHE A 106 -6.14 1.63 -8.91
CA PHE A 106 -6.81 2.09 -7.70
C PHE A 106 -8.04 1.25 -7.38
N VAL A 107 -8.23 0.94 -6.11
CA VAL A 107 -9.40 0.24 -5.56
C VAL A 107 -9.94 1.06 -4.40
N ARG A 108 -11.22 1.41 -4.47
CA ARG A 108 -11.88 2.25 -3.44
C ARG A 108 -12.36 1.41 -2.26
N ASN A 109 -12.07 1.85 -1.04
CA ASN A 109 -12.62 1.25 0.18
C ASN A 109 -14.09 1.69 0.33
N LYS A 110 -15.04 0.75 0.28
CA LYS A 110 -16.49 1.05 0.39
C LYS A 110 -16.99 1.07 1.83
N ASP A 111 -16.50 0.16 2.67
CA ASP A 111 -16.94 -0.01 4.07
C ASP A 111 -15.96 0.66 5.05
N MET A 112 -15.72 1.95 4.89
CA MET A 112 -14.98 2.73 5.90
C MET A 112 -15.88 2.89 7.13
N ARG A 113 -15.76 1.97 8.10
CA ARG A 113 -16.36 2.10 9.43
C ARG A 113 -15.32 2.69 10.38
N PRO A 114 -15.24 4.02 10.53
CA PRO A 114 -14.28 4.64 11.46
C PRO A 114 -14.54 4.26 12.93
N HIS A 115 -15.77 3.85 13.26
CA HIS A 115 -16.20 3.53 14.63
C HIS A 115 -15.64 2.18 15.17
N ASP A 116 -15.22 1.25 14.32
CA ASP A 116 -14.73 -0.08 14.75
C ASP A 116 -13.34 -0.04 15.44
N TYR A 117 -12.70 1.13 15.51
CA TYR A 117 -11.31 1.28 15.99
C TYR A 117 -11.15 2.07 17.29
N GLY A 118 -12.23 2.57 17.89
CA GLY A 118 -12.17 3.51 19.03
C GLY A 118 -11.85 2.90 20.40
N GLU A 119 -12.31 1.68 20.68
CA GLU A 119 -12.41 1.18 22.07
C GLU A 119 -11.22 0.33 22.55
N MET A 120 -10.30 -0.10 21.66
CA MET A 120 -9.13 -0.94 22.00
C MET A 120 -7.78 -0.31 21.62
N SER A 121 -7.65 1.02 21.78
CA SER A 121 -6.47 1.78 21.35
C SER A 121 -5.23 1.57 22.24
N GLN A 122 -5.41 1.23 23.52
CA GLN A 122 -4.32 1.27 24.51
C GLN A 122 -3.50 -0.03 24.60
N ILE A 123 -4.05 -1.17 24.17
CA ILE A 123 -3.39 -2.48 24.29
C ILE A 123 -3.06 -3.01 22.88
N PRO A 124 -1.79 -3.35 22.59
CA PRO A 124 -1.43 -4.02 21.35
C PRO A 124 -2.13 -5.37 21.24
N ARG A 125 -2.81 -5.63 20.11
CA ARG A 125 -3.50 -6.91 19.92
C ARG A 125 -2.46 -8.03 19.78
N PRO A 126 -2.60 -9.15 20.51
CA PRO A 126 -1.69 -10.29 20.37
C PRO A 126 -1.56 -10.72 18.91
N SER A 127 -0.33 -11.01 18.47
CA SER A 127 -0.02 -11.42 17.10
C SER A 127 -0.28 -10.36 16.00
N HIS A 128 -0.52 -9.09 16.35
CA HIS A 128 -0.71 -8.00 15.39
C HIS A 128 0.48 -7.02 15.39
N ALA A 129 0.68 -6.31 14.27
CA ALA A 129 1.76 -5.34 14.10
C ALA A 129 1.65 -4.06 14.95
N ASP A 130 0.64 -3.95 15.81
CA ASP A 130 0.33 -2.75 16.59
C ASP A 130 1.54 -2.26 17.42
N PHE A 131 2.17 -3.16 18.18
CA PHE A 131 3.31 -2.82 19.04
C PHE A 131 4.56 -2.41 18.24
N THR A 132 4.89 -3.18 17.19
CA THR A 132 6.07 -2.90 16.37
C THR A 132 5.90 -1.62 15.57
N TYR A 133 4.69 -1.30 15.12
CA TYR A 133 4.36 -0.05 14.45
C TYR A 133 4.55 1.14 15.41
N GLN A 134 3.99 1.07 16.63
CA GLN A 134 4.16 2.10 17.66
C GLN A 134 5.63 2.31 18.04
N MET A 135 6.40 1.23 18.24
CA MET A 135 7.83 1.32 18.56
C MET A 135 8.67 1.89 17.42
N LYS A 136 8.27 1.68 16.17
CA LYS A 136 9.00 2.15 14.99
C LYS A 136 8.69 3.60 14.64
N TYR A 137 7.42 3.98 14.67
CA TYR A 137 6.95 5.28 14.17
C TYR A 137 6.46 6.24 15.27
N GLY A 138 6.28 5.76 16.50
CA GLY A 138 5.88 6.58 17.64
C GLY A 138 4.37 6.85 17.76
N PHE A 139 3.55 6.34 16.85
CA PHE A 139 2.10 6.49 16.84
C PHE A 139 1.41 5.23 16.32
N ARG A 140 0.07 5.19 16.43
CA ARG A 140 -0.79 4.09 15.98
C ARG A 140 -2.09 4.65 15.40
#